data_AF-R4W076-F1
#
_entry.id   AF-R4W076-F1
#
_cell.length_a   1.000
_cell.length_b   1.000
_cell.length_c   1.000
_cell.angle_alpha   90.00
_cell.angle_beta   90.00
_cell.angle_gamma   90.00
#
_symmetry.space_group_name_H-M   'P 1'
#
loop_
_entity.id
_entity.type
_entity.pdbx_description
1 polymer ?
#
loop_
_entity_poly.entity_id
_entity_poly.type
_entity_poly.pdbx_seq_one_letter_code
_entity_poly.pdbx_strand_id
1 'polypeptide(L)'
;MVGVSEPGFDSGAPAPGVSATVVPATVAVVAAAVAVPAAALALLGTVSMAVGVRRGTRRLHTTGGALAFGGVLLSAGAGAPPALALIGGAAAIIAWDAGEHAIGLGGQVGSEAYARRGILAHVGASTIAASTIVVVAAIVFVLARTGNPSAATVVLVFAVGLFALLLDR
;
A
#
# COMPACT_ATOMS: atom_id res chain seq x y z
N MET A 1 44.12 -14.93 -19.04
CA MET A 1 43.11 -14.72 -17.98
C MET A 1 41.74 -14.74 -18.64
N VAL A 2 40.99 -15.83 -18.51
CA VAL A 2 39.60 -15.91 -18.97
C VAL A 2 38.77 -15.18 -17.91
N GLY A 3 38.20 -14.02 -18.25
CA GLY A 3 37.30 -13.31 -17.36
C GLY A 3 36.03 -14.14 -17.19
N VAL A 4 35.85 -14.70 -16.00
CA VAL A 4 34.56 -15.29 -15.63
C VAL A 4 33.65 -14.11 -15.35
N SER A 5 32.70 -13.85 -16.26
CA SER A 5 31.61 -12.91 -15.99
C SER A 5 30.81 -13.50 -14.84
N GLU A 6 30.98 -12.98 -13.62
CA GLU A 6 30.05 -13.35 -12.56
C GLU A 6 28.63 -12.98 -13.01
N PRO A 7 27.65 -13.87 -12.85
CA PRO A 7 26.26 -13.54 -13.16
C PRO A 7 25.92 -12.22 -12.47
N GLY A 8 25.56 -11.20 -13.25
CA GLY A 8 25.28 -9.87 -12.72
C GLY A 8 24.22 -9.95 -11.62
N PHE A 9 24.45 -9.27 -10.50
CA PHE A 9 23.53 -9.24 -9.37
C PHE A 9 22.15 -8.76 -9.83
N ASP A 10 21.17 -9.66 -9.80
CA ASP A 10 19.78 -9.33 -10.10
C ASP A 10 19.13 -8.66 -8.90
N SER A 11 19.02 -7.33 -8.98
CA SER A 11 18.40 -6.49 -7.96
C SER A 11 16.86 -6.53 -7.97
N GLY A 12 16.25 -7.41 -8.77
CA GLY A 12 14.81 -7.66 -8.74
C GLY A 12 14.34 -8.09 -7.36
N ALA A 13 13.07 -7.78 -7.02
CA ALA A 13 12.52 -8.20 -5.74
C ALA A 13 12.37 -9.74 -5.68
N PRO A 14 12.55 -10.35 -4.49
CA PRO A 14 12.27 -11.77 -4.29
C PRO A 14 10.85 -12.14 -4.70
N ALA A 15 10.66 -13.34 -5.25
CA ALA A 15 9.38 -13.79 -5.82
C ALA A 15 8.13 -13.56 -4.93
N PRO A 16 8.16 -13.74 -3.59
CA PRO A 16 7.02 -13.45 -2.73
C PRO A 16 6.60 -11.97 -2.69
N GLY A 17 7.49 -11.05 -3.07
CA GLY A 17 7.21 -9.61 -3.07
C GLY A 17 6.12 -9.21 -4.04
N VAL A 18 6.03 -9.88 -5.19
CA VAL A 18 5.00 -9.60 -6.21
C VAL A 18 3.63 -9.98 -5.69
N SER A 19 3.47 -11.19 -5.13
CA SER A 19 2.17 -11.62 -4.60
C SER A 19 1.75 -10.82 -3.37
N ALA A 20 2.70 -10.48 -2.49
CA ALA A 20 2.46 -9.61 -1.34
C ALA A 20 1.98 -8.20 -1.73
N THR A 21 2.36 -7.73 -2.92
CA THR A 21 1.92 -6.45 -3.49
C THR A 21 0.56 -6.59 -4.20
N VAL A 22 0.42 -7.59 -5.07
CA VAL A 22 -0.73 -7.71 -5.98
C VAL A 22 -2.01 -8.10 -5.25
N VAL A 23 -1.94 -8.95 -4.23
CA VAL A 23 -3.13 -9.39 -3.47
C VAL A 23 -3.87 -8.20 -2.85
N PRO A 24 -3.24 -7.33 -2.03
CA PRO A 24 -3.92 -6.14 -1.51
C PRO A 24 -4.26 -5.12 -2.60
N ALA A 25 -3.43 -4.96 -3.63
CA ALA A 25 -3.76 -4.07 -4.75
C ALA A 25 -5.05 -4.48 -5.48
N THR A 26 -5.30 -5.80 -5.60
CA THR A 26 -6.54 -6.33 -6.18
C THR A 26 -7.76 -5.96 -5.34
N VAL A 27 -7.64 -5.93 -4.01
CA VAL A 27 -8.71 -5.44 -3.12
C VAL A 27 -8.99 -3.96 -3.38
N ALA A 28 -7.97 -3.14 -3.63
CA ALA A 28 -8.15 -1.74 -4.02
C ALA A 28 -8.88 -1.59 -5.37
N VAL A 29 -8.58 -2.45 -6.35
CA VAL A 29 -9.30 -2.48 -7.65
C VAL A 29 -10.77 -2.82 -7.45
N VAL A 30 -11.07 -3.86 -6.65
CA VAL A 30 -12.45 -4.27 -6.35
C VAL A 30 -13.21 -3.14 -5.64
N ALA A 31 -12.58 -2.49 -4.66
CA ALA A 31 -13.17 -1.34 -3.97
C ALA A 31 -13.42 -0.15 -4.91
N ALA A 32 -12.55 0.05 -5.91
CA ALA A 32 -12.70 1.11 -6.89
C ALA A 32 -13.77 0.83 -7.97
N ALA A 33 -14.24 -0.42 -8.10
CA ALA A 33 -15.13 -0.88 -9.17
C ALA A 33 -16.56 -0.30 -9.16
N VAL A 34 -16.89 0.56 -8.19
CA VAL A 34 -18.12 1.36 -8.22
C VAL A 34 -18.17 2.28 -9.44
N ALA A 35 -17.01 2.72 -9.96
CA ALA A 35 -16.91 3.48 -11.19
C ALA A 35 -15.88 2.85 -12.15
N VAL A 36 -16.27 2.64 -13.41
CA VAL A 36 -15.39 2.01 -14.41
C VAL A 36 -14.06 2.77 -14.59
N PRO A 37 -14.03 4.11 -14.71
CA PRO A 37 -12.76 4.85 -14.81
C PRO A 37 -11.87 4.68 -13.57
N ALA A 38 -12.47 4.56 -12.38
CA ALA A 38 -11.77 4.36 -11.13
C ALA A 38 -11.13 2.97 -11.05
N ALA A 39 -11.86 1.92 -11.40
CA ALA A 39 -11.30 0.57 -11.48
C ALA A 39 -10.20 0.46 -12.53
N ALA A 40 -10.36 1.08 -13.70
CA ALA A 40 -9.33 1.09 -14.74
C ALA A 40 -8.05 1.76 -14.24
N LEU A 41 -8.16 2.91 -13.57
CA LEU A 41 -7.02 3.60 -12.97
C LEU A 41 -6.35 2.75 -11.89
N ALA A 42 -7.14 2.10 -11.04
CA ALA A 42 -6.63 1.23 -9.99
C ALA A 42 -5.91 -0.02 -10.54
N LEU A 43 -6.45 -0.58 -11.62
CA LEU A 43 -5.86 -1.73 -12.30
C LEU A 43 -4.55 -1.37 -12.98
N LEU A 44 -4.49 -0.21 -13.67
CA LEU A 44 -3.26 0.32 -14.24
C LEU A 44 -2.19 0.54 -13.17
N GLY A 45 -2.59 1.07 -12.01
CA GLY A 45 -1.71 1.19 -10.84
C GLY A 45 -1.18 -0.16 -10.38
N THR A 46 -2.06 -1.14 -10.21
CA THR A 46 -1.72 -2.51 -9.79
C THR A 46 -0.73 -3.18 -10.74
N VAL A 47 -0.95 -3.08 -12.06
CA VAL A 47 -0.03 -3.60 -13.08
C VAL A 47 1.32 -2.90 -13.00
N SER A 48 1.33 -1.57 -12.85
CA SER A 48 2.56 -0.78 -12.73
C SER A 48 3.35 -1.16 -11.48
N MET A 49 2.68 -1.38 -10.34
CA MET A 49 3.31 -1.88 -9.12
C MET A 49 3.93 -3.26 -9.32
N ALA A 50 3.19 -4.21 -9.89
CA ALA A 50 3.69 -5.55 -10.16
C ALA A 50 4.94 -5.53 -11.05
N VAL A 51 4.93 -4.73 -12.11
CA VAL A 51 6.10 -4.54 -12.99
C VAL A 51 7.23 -3.85 -12.25
N GLY A 52 6.93 -2.85 -11.42
CA GLY A 52 7.88 -2.12 -10.59
C GLY A 52 8.65 -3.05 -9.65
N VAL A 53 7.94 -3.89 -8.91
CA VAL A 53 8.51 -4.91 -8.01
C VAL A 53 9.37 -5.91 -8.77
N ARG A 54 8.86 -6.46 -9.89
CA ARG A 54 9.64 -7.42 -10.71
C ARG A 54 10.93 -6.83 -11.27
N ARG A 55 10.94 -5.53 -11.59
CA ARG A 55 12.12 -4.83 -12.14
C ARG A 55 12.99 -4.16 -11.07
N GLY A 56 12.62 -4.21 -9.79
CA GLY A 56 13.30 -3.44 -8.74
C GLY A 56 13.21 -1.92 -8.89
N THR A 57 12.20 -1.41 -9.60
CA THR A 57 12.07 0.02 -9.94
C THR A 57 11.12 0.77 -9.01
N ARG A 58 11.67 1.40 -7.96
CA ARG A 58 10.92 2.18 -6.95
C ARG A 58 10.01 3.25 -7.55
N ARG A 59 10.50 3.98 -8.57
CA ARG A 59 9.70 5.02 -9.25
C ARG A 59 8.42 4.46 -9.86
N LEU A 60 8.53 3.37 -10.64
CA LEU A 60 7.37 2.76 -11.29
C LEU A 60 6.38 2.21 -10.27
N HIS A 61 6.88 1.58 -9.21
CA HIS A 61 6.07 1.06 -8.12
C HIS A 61 5.34 2.16 -7.35
N THR A 62 6.04 3.22 -6.94
CA THR A 62 5.44 4.38 -6.27
C THR A 62 4.39 5.06 -7.16
N THR A 63 4.66 5.27 -8.44
CA THR A 63 3.65 5.83 -9.36
C THR A 63 2.45 4.91 -9.52
N GLY A 64 2.67 3.60 -9.56
CA GLY A 64 1.60 2.61 -9.59
C GLY A 64 0.74 2.63 -8.33
N GLY A 65 1.36 2.76 -7.15
CA GLY A 65 0.66 2.93 -5.87
C GLY A 65 -0.18 4.21 -5.85
N ALA A 66 0.34 5.32 -6.37
CA ALA A 66 -0.40 6.57 -6.50
C ALA A 66 -1.61 6.43 -7.44
N LEU A 67 -1.47 5.73 -8.57
CA LEU A 67 -2.60 5.43 -9.46
C LEU A 67 -3.64 4.51 -8.80
N ALA A 68 -3.19 3.48 -8.08
CA ALA A 68 -4.07 2.56 -7.33
C ALA A 68 -4.91 3.31 -6.29
N PHE A 69 -4.25 4.12 -5.47
CA PHE A 69 -4.90 4.95 -4.46
C PHE A 69 -5.80 6.03 -5.10
N GLY A 70 -5.31 6.67 -6.16
CA GLY A 70 -6.07 7.66 -6.94
C GLY A 70 -7.35 7.07 -7.54
N GLY A 71 -7.32 5.82 -8.01
CA GLY A 71 -8.51 5.10 -8.45
C GLY A 71 -9.54 4.93 -7.33
N VAL A 72 -9.11 4.57 -6.12
CA VAL A 72 -10.01 4.49 -4.95
C VAL A 72 -10.61 5.86 -4.62
N LEU A 73 -9.81 6.93 -4.63
CA LEU A 73 -10.31 8.29 -4.40
C LEU A 73 -11.31 8.72 -5.47
N LEU A 74 -11.04 8.40 -6.74
CA LEU A 74 -11.96 8.67 -7.84
C LEU A 74 -13.29 7.93 -7.67
N SER A 75 -13.24 6.68 -7.20
CA SER A 75 -14.43 5.89 -6.86
C SER A 75 -15.24 6.52 -5.72
N ALA A 76 -14.55 6.97 -4.67
CA ALA A 76 -15.17 7.69 -3.55
C ALA A 76 -15.85 8.99 -4.01
N GLY A 77 -15.18 9.77 -4.85
CA GLY A 77 -15.76 10.98 -5.47
C GLY A 77 -16.95 10.69 -6.38
N ALA A 78 -17.01 9.49 -6.97
CA ALA A 78 -18.15 9.00 -7.75
C ALA A 78 -19.30 8.43 -6.90
N GLY A 79 -19.22 8.51 -5.57
CA GLY A 79 -20.29 8.09 -4.65
C GLY A 79 -20.12 6.70 -4.06
N ALA A 80 -18.93 6.10 -4.14
CA ALA A 80 -18.66 4.85 -3.43
C ALA A 80 -18.89 5.01 -1.91
N PRO A 81 -19.43 3.98 -1.23
CA PRO A 81 -19.59 3.99 0.22
C PRO A 81 -18.26 4.31 0.94
N PRO A 82 -18.26 5.13 2.00
CA PRO A 82 -17.05 5.48 2.75
C PRO A 82 -16.27 4.26 3.25
N ALA A 83 -16.97 3.18 3.62
CA ALA A 83 -16.34 1.92 4.01
C ALA A 83 -15.48 1.31 2.89
N LEU A 84 -15.96 1.35 1.63
CA LEU A 84 -15.19 0.87 0.48
C LEU A 84 -13.98 1.77 0.22
N ALA A 85 -14.12 3.09 0.37
CA ALA A 85 -13.01 4.03 0.23
C ALA A 85 -11.91 3.76 1.27
N LEU A 86 -12.28 3.50 2.52
CA LEU A 86 -11.33 3.16 3.59
C LEU A 86 -10.63 1.82 3.34
N ILE A 87 -11.39 0.77 2.99
CA ILE A 87 -10.85 -0.56 2.70
C ILE A 87 -9.91 -0.50 1.48
N GLY A 88 -10.35 0.13 0.39
CA GLY A 88 -9.56 0.26 -0.83
C GLY A 88 -8.30 1.09 -0.62
N GLY A 89 -8.41 2.20 0.13
CA GLY A 89 -7.27 3.07 0.42
C GLY A 89 -6.23 2.35 1.28
N ALA A 90 -6.66 1.66 2.33
CA ALA A 90 -5.78 0.84 3.16
C ALA A 90 -5.12 -0.28 2.34
N ALA A 91 -5.87 -0.97 1.48
CA ALA A 91 -5.33 -2.01 0.64
C ALA A 91 -4.29 -1.49 -0.38
N ALA A 92 -4.51 -0.31 -0.97
CA ALA A 92 -3.53 0.34 -1.84
C ALA A 92 -2.25 0.73 -1.09
N ILE A 93 -2.36 1.22 0.15
CA ILE A 93 -1.21 1.55 1.00
C ILE A 93 -0.43 0.29 1.38
N ILE A 94 -1.11 -0.78 1.81
CA ILE A 94 -0.48 -2.07 2.14
C ILE A 94 0.25 -2.62 0.91
N ALA A 95 -0.36 -2.56 -0.28
CA ALA A 95 0.28 -2.98 -1.52
C ALA A 95 1.54 -2.17 -1.81
N TRP A 96 1.49 -0.86 -1.63
CA TRP A 96 2.63 0.02 -1.89
C TRP A 96 3.77 -0.27 -0.92
N ASP A 97 3.48 -0.35 0.37
CA ASP A 97 4.47 -0.66 1.40
C ASP A 97 5.12 -2.03 1.21
N ALA A 98 4.31 -3.07 0.94
CA ALA A 98 4.78 -4.43 0.65
C ALA A 98 5.79 -4.47 -0.51
N GLY A 99 5.48 -3.76 -1.60
CA GLY A 99 6.36 -3.70 -2.76
C GLY A 99 7.60 -2.86 -2.54
N GLU A 100 7.52 -1.77 -1.78
CA GLU A 100 8.68 -0.95 -1.42
C GLU A 100 9.68 -1.74 -0.56
N HIS A 101 9.16 -2.49 0.41
CA HIS A 101 9.96 -3.40 1.23
C HIS A 101 10.62 -4.49 0.36
N ALA A 102 9.85 -5.11 -0.54
CA ALA A 102 10.36 -6.16 -1.42
C ALA A 102 11.44 -5.67 -2.40
N ILE A 103 11.28 -4.47 -2.98
CA ILE A 103 12.29 -3.84 -3.84
C ILE A 103 13.56 -3.55 -3.03
N GLY A 104 13.42 -3.03 -1.80
CA GLY A 104 14.54 -2.79 -0.90
C GLY A 104 15.32 -4.08 -0.58
N LEU A 105 14.62 -5.17 -0.28
CA LEU A 105 15.23 -6.49 -0.07
C LEU A 105 15.95 -7.00 -1.32
N GLY A 106 15.34 -6.85 -2.51
CA GLY A 106 15.98 -7.25 -3.77
C GLY A 106 17.33 -6.56 -4.00
N GLY A 107 17.43 -5.27 -3.65
CA GLY A 107 18.68 -4.53 -3.72
C GLY A 107 19.75 -4.96 -2.71
N GLN A 108 19.40 -5.69 -1.65
CA GLN A 108 20.31 -6.11 -0.59
C GLN A 108 20.73 -7.58 -0.70
N VAL A 109 19.79 -8.46 -1.03
CA VAL A 109 19.99 -9.92 -1.00
C VAL A 109 19.76 -10.60 -2.35
N GLY A 110 19.30 -9.86 -3.36
CA GLY A 110 19.04 -10.36 -4.71
C GLY A 110 17.66 -11.03 -4.86
N SER A 111 17.26 -11.24 -6.12
CA SER A 111 15.94 -11.78 -6.48
C SER A 111 15.72 -13.26 -6.10
N GLU A 112 16.80 -14.02 -5.95
CA GLU A 112 16.74 -15.46 -5.61
C GLU A 112 16.70 -15.74 -4.10
N ALA A 113 16.77 -14.70 -3.26
CA ALA A 113 16.80 -14.87 -1.81
C ALA A 113 15.50 -15.45 -1.23
N TYR A 114 15.64 -16.36 -0.26
CA TYR A 114 14.52 -16.89 0.52
C TYR A 114 14.01 -15.86 1.55
N ALA A 115 13.23 -14.87 1.09
CA ALA A 115 12.78 -13.74 1.91
C ALA A 115 11.32 -13.85 2.42
N ARG A 116 10.61 -14.97 2.17
CA ARG A 116 9.16 -15.07 2.41
C ARG A 116 8.73 -14.73 3.83
N ARG A 117 9.42 -15.24 4.85
CA ARG A 117 9.05 -14.99 6.26
C ARG A 117 9.20 -13.52 6.64
N GLY A 118 10.28 -12.87 6.21
CA GLY A 118 10.51 -11.45 6.46
C GLY A 118 9.46 -10.57 5.78
N ILE A 119 9.16 -10.85 4.51
CA ILE A 119 8.11 -10.15 3.76
C ILE A 119 6.76 -10.29 4.46
N LEU A 120 6.36 -11.49 4.85
CA LEU A 120 5.08 -11.71 5.52
C LEU A 120 5.01 -11.04 6.90
N ALA A 121 6.10 -11.05 7.66
CA ALA A 121 6.15 -10.37 8.95
C ALA A 121 5.97 -8.85 8.79
N HIS A 122 6.67 -8.25 7.82
CA HIS A 122 6.54 -6.83 7.51
C HIS A 122 5.13 -6.47 7.04
N VAL A 123 4.62 -7.18 6.03
CA VAL A 123 3.26 -6.95 5.51
C VAL A 123 2.20 -7.15 6.58
N GLY A 124 2.38 -8.11 7.49
CA GLY A 124 1.52 -8.31 8.64
C GLY A 124 1.50 -7.10 9.58
N ALA A 125 2.68 -6.55 9.91
CA ALA A 125 2.79 -5.33 10.71
C ALA A 125 2.13 -4.14 10.01
N SER A 126 2.38 -3.95 8.71
CA SER A 126 1.78 -2.89 7.90
C SER A 126 0.26 -3.03 7.80
N THR A 127 -0.25 -4.26 7.73
CA THR A 127 -1.69 -4.53 7.74
C THR A 127 -2.33 -4.15 9.07
N ILE A 128 -1.67 -4.45 10.20
CA ILE A 128 -2.14 -4.04 11.55
C ILE A 128 -2.15 -2.51 11.66
N ALA A 129 -1.09 -1.85 11.21
CA ALA A 129 -0.99 -0.39 11.20
C ALA A 129 -2.10 0.24 10.35
N ALA A 130 -2.27 -0.22 9.10
CA ALA A 130 -3.32 0.27 8.20
C ALA A 130 -4.73 0.02 8.76
N SER A 131 -4.98 -1.14 9.38
CA SER A 131 -6.27 -1.44 10.02
C SER A 131 -6.56 -0.50 11.18
N THR A 132 -5.55 -0.15 11.98
CA THR A 132 -5.69 0.82 13.07
C THR A 132 -6.08 2.20 12.53
N ILE A 133 -5.45 2.64 11.43
CA ILE A 133 -5.80 3.89 10.76
C ILE A 133 -7.26 3.86 10.25
N VAL A 134 -7.69 2.76 9.64
CA VAL A 134 -9.08 2.58 9.18
C VAL A 134 -10.08 2.71 10.33
N VAL A 135 -9.81 2.09 11.48
CA VAL A 135 -10.67 2.18 12.67
C VAL A 135 -10.77 3.62 13.16
N VAL A 136 -9.63 4.32 13.31
CA VAL A 136 -9.61 5.73 13.73
C VAL A 136 -10.37 6.62 12.73
N ALA A 137 -10.15 6.43 11.43
CA ALA A 137 -10.84 7.17 10.38
C ALA A 137 -12.36 6.93 10.41
N ALA A 138 -12.79 5.68 10.66
CA ALA A 138 -14.21 5.35 10.80
C ALA A 138 -14.85 6.03 12.02
N ILE A 139 -14.16 6.05 13.17
CA ILE A 139 -14.61 6.75 14.38
C ILE A 139 -14.78 8.25 14.10
N VAL A 140 -13.78 8.89 13.49
CA VAL A 140 -13.82 10.31 13.10
C VAL A 140 -15.00 10.59 12.16
N PHE A 141 -15.20 9.74 11.15
CA PHE A 141 -16.31 9.88 10.20
C PHE A 141 -17.69 9.81 10.88
N VAL A 142 -17.88 8.86 11.80
CA VAL A 142 -19.15 8.71 12.54
C VAL A 142 -19.39 9.91 13.46
N LEU A 143 -18.37 10.38 14.19
CA LEU A 143 -18.47 11.55 15.06
C LEU A 143 -18.82 12.82 14.26
N ALA A 144 -18.17 13.02 13.11
CA ALA A 144 -18.46 14.16 12.24
C ALA A 144 -19.90 14.13 11.71
N ARG A 145 -20.39 12.96 11.27
CA ARG A 145 -21.76 12.79 10.76
C ARG A 145 -22.85 12.94 11.82
N THR A 146 -22.55 12.67 13.09
CA THR A 146 -23.50 12.77 14.21
C THR A 146 -23.59 14.17 14.82
N GLY A 147 -22.99 15.18 14.18
CA GLY A 147 -23.03 16.56 14.66
C GLY A 147 -22.01 16.88 15.75
N ASN A 148 -20.99 16.02 15.93
CA ASN A 148 -19.93 16.19 16.94
C ASN A 148 -18.55 16.50 16.30
N PRO A 149 -18.39 17.60 15.54
CA PRO A 149 -17.14 17.91 14.86
C PRO A 149 -16.00 18.20 15.84
N SER A 150 -16.28 18.79 17.00
CA SER A 150 -15.28 19.03 18.04
C SER A 150 -14.68 17.72 18.58
N ALA A 151 -15.52 16.71 18.83
CA ALA A 151 -15.05 15.39 19.25
C ALA A 151 -14.19 14.72 18.16
N ALA A 152 -14.57 14.84 16.90
CA ALA A 152 -13.76 14.37 15.77
C ALA A 152 -12.39 15.06 15.72
N THR A 153 -12.33 16.37 15.94
CA THR A 153 -11.06 17.13 16.02
C THR A 153 -10.21 16.66 17.19
N VAL A 154 -10.78 16.44 18.37
CA VAL A 154 -10.04 15.92 19.54
C VAL A 154 -9.41 14.56 19.24
N VAL A 155 -10.15 13.65 18.60
CA VAL A 155 -9.62 12.34 18.18
C VAL A 155 -8.46 12.49 17.19
N LEU A 156 -8.56 13.39 16.22
CA LEU A 156 -7.49 13.65 15.26
C LEU A 156 -6.25 14.26 15.93
N VAL A 157 -6.42 15.24 16.81
CA VAL A 157 -5.31 15.85 17.56
C VAL A 157 -4.63 14.82 18.44
N PHE A 158 -5.41 13.97 19.12
CA PHE A 158 -4.86 12.88 19.91
C PHE A 158 -4.08 11.88 19.04
N ALA A 159 -4.61 11.49 17.88
CA ALA A 159 -3.94 10.59 16.95
C ALA A 159 -2.61 11.16 16.44
N VAL A 160 -2.58 12.45 16.06
CA VAL A 160 -1.37 13.15 15.64
C VAL A 160 -0.37 13.27 16.79
N GLY A 161 -0.82 13.61 18.00
CA GLY A 161 0.02 13.67 19.18
C GLY A 161 0.64 12.32 19.54
N LEU A 162 -0.14 11.24 19.48
CA LEU A 162 0.35 9.88 19.68
C LEU A 162 1.37 9.50 18.60
N PHE A 163 1.09 9.81 17.33
CA PHE A 163 2.01 9.55 16.22
C PHE A 163 3.36 10.29 16.41
N ALA A 164 3.32 11.58 16.77
CA ALA A 164 4.53 12.35 17.07
C ALA A 164 5.32 11.75 18.24
N LEU A 165 4.65 11.38 19.33
CA LEU A 165 5.28 10.74 20.50
C LEU A 165 5.93 9.40 20.18
N LEU A 166 5.40 8.66 19.20
CA LEU A 166 5.97 7.39 18.76
C LEU A 166 7.15 7.57 17.80
N LEU A 167 7.23 8.69 17.08
CA LEU A 167 8.38 9.02 16.22
C LEU A 167 9.59 9.53 17.00
N ASP A 168 9.36 10.19 18.15
CA ASP A 168 10.41 10.74 19.00
C ASP A 168 11.08 9.69 19.93
N ARG A 169 10.85 8.39 19.72
CA ARG A 169 11.45 7.29 20.47
C ARG A 169 12.27 6.37 19.57
#